data_AF-A0A3D5PV74-F1
#
_entry.id   AF-A0A3D5PV74-F1
#
_cell.length_a   1.000
_cell.length_b   1.000
_cell.length_c   1.000
_cell.angle_alpha   90.00
_cell.angle_beta   90.00
_cell.angle_gamma   90.00
#
_symmetry.space_group_name_H-M   'P 1'
#
loop_
_entity.id
_entity.type
_entity.pdbx_description
1 polymer ?
#
loop_
_entity_poly.entity_id
_entity_poly.type
_entity_poly.pdbx_seq_one_letter_code
_entity_poly.pdbx_strand_id
1 'polypeptide(L)' 'VAIFGSYAWNQGDWIENWKKRFDEAGIKLAADPVKAYSYPDDDALEACKKLGETVAKA' A
#
# COMPACT_ATOMS: atom_id res chain seq x y z
N VAL A 1 8.08 -3.09 6.73
CA VAL A 1 7.93 -2.05 5.69
C VAL A 1 6.50 -2.07 5.17
N ALA A 2 5.91 -0.94 4.76
CA ALA A 2 4.57 -0.90 4.17
C ALA A 2 4.57 -0.03 2.91
N ILE A 3 3.60 -0.27 2.00
CA ILE A 3 3.47 0.45 0.74
C ILE A 3 2.07 1.03 0.67
N PHE A 4 1.98 2.31 0.29
CA PHE A 4 0.73 2.97 0.01
C PHE A 4 0.92 3.98 -1.13
N GLY A 5 -0.16 4.30 -1.84
CA GLY A 5 -0.12 5.38 -2.84
C GLY A 5 -1.38 5.48 -3.67
N SER A 6 -1.52 6.60 -4.40
CA SER A 6 -2.66 6.82 -5.29
C SER A 6 -2.39 6.38 -6.74
N TYR A 7 -3.46 6.16 -7.50
CA TYR A 7 -3.44 5.88 -8.93
C TYR A 7 -4.66 6.50 -9.61
N ALA A 8 -4.58 6.83 -10.91
CA ALA A 8 -5.73 7.46 -11.60
C ALA A 8 -5.85 7.08 -13.09
N TRP A 9 -4.73 6.92 -13.79
CA TRP A 9 -4.68 6.73 -15.25
C TRP A 9 -4.53 5.27 -15.70
N ASN A 10 -4.31 4.34 -14.75
CA ASN A 10 -4.22 2.90 -14.96
C ASN A 10 -4.87 2.15 -13.79
N GLN A 11 -4.68 0.83 -13.68
CA GLN A 11 -5.21 0.03 -12.56
C GLN A 11 -4.34 0.07 -11.30
N GLY A 12 -3.31 0.94 -11.27
CA GLY A 12 -2.35 1.01 -10.18
C GLY A 12 -1.43 -0.22 -10.11
N ASP A 13 -1.09 -0.82 -11.24
CA ASP A 13 -0.24 -2.03 -11.32
C ASP A 13 1.16 -1.83 -10.74
N TRP A 14 1.60 -0.57 -10.63
CA TRP A 14 2.86 -0.20 -10.02
C TRP A 14 3.02 -0.78 -8.60
N ILE A 15 1.92 -0.91 -7.85
CA ILE A 15 1.96 -1.36 -6.46
C ILE A 15 2.25 -2.86 -6.37
N GLU A 16 1.77 -3.66 -7.34
CA GLU A 16 2.09 -5.09 -7.45
C GLU A 16 3.54 -5.30 -7.89
N ASN A 17 4.01 -4.48 -8.83
CA ASN A 17 5.43 -4.49 -9.22
C ASN A 17 6.35 -4.15 -8.04
N TRP A 18 5.94 -3.22 -7.18
CA TRP A 18 6.70 -2.89 -5.97
C TRP A 18 6.64 -4.02 -4.96
N LYS A 19 5.46 -4.60 -4.69
CA LYS A 19 5.29 -5.78 -3.83
C LYS A 19 6.24 -6.91 -4.25
N LYS A 20 6.31 -7.21 -5.56
CA LYS A 20 7.23 -8.18 -6.15
C LYS A 20 8.71 -7.84 -5.90
N ARG A 21 9.10 -6.57 -6.08
CA ARG A 21 10.48 -6.12 -5.82
C ARG A 21 10.88 -6.26 -4.35
N PHE A 22 9.95 -6.02 -3.41
CA PHE A 22 10.22 -6.23 -1.98
C PHE A 22 10.38 -7.72 -1.66
N ASP A 23 9.52 -8.57 -2.23
CA ASP A 23 9.61 -10.03 -2.07
C ASP A 23 10.95 -10.58 -2.62
N GLU A 24 11.33 -10.17 -3.84
CA GLU A 24 12.62 -10.51 -4.45
C GLU A 24 13.83 -10.03 -3.63
N ALA A 25 13.67 -8.95 -2.88
CA ALA A 25 14.69 -8.41 -1.98
C ALA A 25 14.66 -9.07 -0.58
N GLY A 26 13.78 -10.05 -0.33
CA GLY A 26 13.62 -10.70 0.97
C GLY A 26 12.99 -9.80 2.05
N ILE A 27 12.34 -8.70 1.65
CA ILE A 27 11.72 -7.74 2.56
C ILE A 27 10.26 -8.12 2.77
N LYS A 28 9.90 -8.40 4.03
CA LYS A 28 8.51 -8.66 4.42
C LYS A 28 7.73 -7.36 4.60
N LEU A 29 6.57 -7.29 3.95
CA LEU A 29 5.62 -6.20 4.17
C LEU A 29 4.87 -6.42 5.49
N ALA A 30 4.62 -5.33 6.21
CA ALA A 30 3.92 -5.33 7.50
C ALA A 30 2.42 -5.59 7.33
N ALA A 31 1.86 -5.24 6.18
CA ALA A 31 0.50 -5.57 5.76
C ALA A 31 0.40 -5.49 4.24
N ASP A 32 -0.78 -5.81 3.69
CA ASP A 32 -1.04 -5.63 2.26
C ASP A 32 -0.95 -4.16 1.83
N PRO A 33 -0.48 -3.88 0.60
CA PRO A 33 -0.39 -2.52 0.09
C PRO A 33 -1.76 -1.83 0.01
N VAL A 34 -1.80 -0.54 0.31
CA VAL A 34 -3.03 0.28 0.19
C VAL A 34 -2.97 1.15 -1.06
N LYS A 35 -3.99 1.05 -1.91
CA LYS A 35 -4.10 1.87 -3.12
C LYS A 35 -5.37 2.71 -3.10
N ALA A 36 -5.23 3.99 -3.44
CA ALA A 36 -6.35 4.94 -3.51
C ALA A 36 -6.56 5.43 -4.95
N TYR A 37 -7.80 5.45 -5.43
CA TYR A 37 -8.08 6.00 -6.75
C TYR A 37 -8.19 7.52 -6.68
N SER A 38 -7.34 8.24 -7.41
CA SER A 38 -7.27 9.70 -7.46
C SER A 38 -7.17 10.31 -6.05
N TYR A 39 -8.22 11.00 -5.60
CA TYR A 39 -8.37 11.46 -4.23
C TYR A 39 -8.96 10.34 -3.37
N PRO A 40 -8.33 9.99 -2.22
CA PRO A 40 -8.81 8.90 -1.38
C PRO A 40 -10.21 9.20 -0.83
N ASP A 41 -11.10 8.23 -0.97
CA ASP A 41 -12.37 8.20 -0.25
C ASP A 41 -12.17 7.81 1.22
N ASP A 42 -13.26 7.78 1.99
CA ASP A 42 -13.21 7.45 3.41
C ASP A 42 -12.66 6.04 3.68
N ASP A 43 -12.95 5.09 2.79
CA ASP A 43 -12.46 3.70 2.89
C ASP A 43 -10.94 3.65 2.68
N ALA A 44 -10.42 4.35 1.67
CA ALA A 44 -8.99 4.46 1.42
C ALA A 44 -8.25 5.19 2.54
N LEU A 45 -8.88 6.23 3.13
CA LEU A 45 -8.34 6.92 4.31
C LEU A 45 -8.31 6.00 5.53
N GLU A 46 -9.35 5.22 5.77
CA GLU A 46 -9.40 4.24 6.87
C GLU A 46 -8.35 3.14 6.66
N ALA A 47 -8.19 2.63 5.44
CA ALA A 47 -7.16 1.65 5.11
C ALA A 47 -5.75 2.20 5.37
N CYS A 48 -5.48 3.47 5.02
CA CYS A 48 -4.21 4.12 5.33
C CYS A 48 -3.96 4.25 6.84
N LYS A 49 -4.98 4.61 7.62
CA LYS A 49 -4.87 4.68 9.09
C LYS A 49 -4.54 3.31 9.69
N LYS A 50 -5.26 2.25 9.29
CA LYS A 50 -5.01 0.87 9.73
C LYS A 50 -3.62 0.37 9.35
N LEU A 51 -3.14 0.73 8.16
CA LEU A 51 -1.78 0.41 7.72
C LEU A 51 -0.74 1.08 8.63
N GLY A 52 -0.93 2.36 8.94
CA GLY A 52 -0.08 3.11 9.86
C GLY A 52 -0.04 2.50 11.26
N GLU A 53 -1.19 2.14 11.82
CA GLU A 53 -1.27 1.44 13.11
C GLU A 53 -0.55 0.10 13.10
N THR A 54 -0.68 -0.67 12.02
CA THR A 54 0.01 -1.96 11.86
C THR A 54 1.51 -1.77 11.87
N VAL A 55 2.02 -0.79 11.11
CA VAL A 55 3.46 -0.48 11.06
C VAL A 55 3.98 -0.01 12.40
N ALA A 56 3.22 0.80 13.14
CA ALA A 56 3.63 1.29 14.46
C ALA A 56 3.72 0.20 15.53
N LYS A 57 3.01 -0.92 15.34
CA LYS A 57 2.98 -2.07 16.25
C LYS A 57 3.93 -3.21 15.84
N ALA A 58 4.57 -3.11 14.66
CA ALA A 58 5.37 -4.17 14.05
C ALA A 58 6.84 -4.17 14.49
#